data_AF-A0A9D1ZRE9-F1
#
_entry.id   AF-A0A9D1ZRE9-F1
#
_cell.length_a   1.000
_cell.length_b   1.000
_cell.length_c   1.000
_cell.angle_alpha   90.00
_cell.angle_beta   90.00
_cell.angle_gamma   90.00
#
_symmetry.space_group_name_H-M   'P 1'
#
loop_
_entity.id
_entity.type
_entity.pdbx_description
1 polymer ?
#
loop_
_entity_poly.entity_id
_entity_poly.type
_entity_poly.pdbx_seq_one_letter_code
_entity_poly.pdbx_strand_id
1 'polypeptide(L)'
;MSYKGDYFEFSKVYQYCIEVPFEGAVAEGVYGAKILEGEVAWSADIEWDSEQQGYRVSTFWQDYGVNFSDFGEGPEEDQFQSDLDDFISECGINFDNLV
;
A
#
# COMPACT_ATOMS: atom_id res chain seq x y z
N MET A 1 -6.50 32.96 -9.01
CA MET A 1 -5.73 31.81 -8.50
C MET A 1 -5.38 30.98 -9.71
N SER A 2 -4.11 30.94 -10.07
CA SER A 2 -3.65 30.22 -11.26
C SER A 2 -3.31 28.80 -10.83
N TYR A 3 -4.21 27.87 -11.15
CA TYR A 3 -4.05 26.43 -10.97
C TYR A 3 -2.86 25.95 -11.81
N LYS A 4 -1.80 25.51 -11.13
CA LYS A 4 -0.68 24.78 -11.71
C LYS A 4 -0.35 23.66 -10.73
N GLY A 5 -0.72 22.43 -11.09
CA GLY A 5 -0.24 21.20 -10.46
C GLY A 5 -1.20 20.62 -9.44
N ASP A 6 -2.22 19.90 -9.91
CA ASP A 6 -3.03 19.01 -9.05
C ASP A 6 -2.26 17.69 -8.87
N TYR A 7 -1.16 17.76 -8.09
CA TYR A 7 -0.38 16.61 -7.64
C TYR A 7 -0.47 16.51 -6.12
N PHE A 8 -0.82 15.34 -5.62
CA PHE A 8 -0.90 15.03 -4.20
C PHE A 8 -0.04 13.80 -3.91
N GLU A 9 0.65 13.83 -2.78
CA GLU A 9 1.47 12.72 -2.28
C GLU A 9 0.91 12.30 -0.93
N PHE A 10 0.67 11.00 -0.77
CA PHE A 10 0.30 10.38 0.50
C PHE A 10 1.35 9.34 0.86
N SER A 11 1.85 9.34 2.10
CA SER A 11 2.79 8.33 2.57
C SER A 11 2.57 8.02 4.04
N LYS A 12 2.58 6.74 4.39
CA LYS A 12 2.38 6.26 5.76
C LYS A 12 3.09 4.93 5.98
N VAL A 13 3.57 4.75 7.20
CA VAL A 13 4.23 3.51 7.64
C VAL A 13 3.23 2.67 8.43
N TYR A 14 3.20 1.38 8.12
CA TYR A 14 2.33 0.38 8.75
C TYR A 14 3.21 -0.69 9.40
N GLN A 15 2.79 -1.14 10.57
CA GLN A 15 3.44 -2.27 11.25
C GLN A 15 2.63 -3.52 10.93
N TYR A 16 3.31 -4.55 10.44
CA TYR A 16 2.67 -5.83 10.16
C TYR A 16 3.10 -6.88 11.19
N CYS A 17 2.17 -7.77 11.51
CA CYS A 17 2.42 -8.97 12.29
C CYS A 17 1.62 -10.11 11.66
N ILE A 18 2.29 -10.90 10.84
CA ILE A 18 1.65 -11.93 10.00
C ILE A 18 2.18 -13.30 10.43
N GLU A 19 1.26 -14.22 10.68
CA GLU A 19 1.57 -15.62 10.89
C GLU A 19 1.64 -16.32 9.53
N VAL A 20 2.84 -16.73 9.10
CA VAL A 20 3.00 -17.39 7.80
C VAL A 20 2.65 -18.87 7.94
N PRO A 21 1.72 -19.40 7.11
CA PRO A 21 1.44 -20.82 7.09
C PRO A 21 2.67 -21.60 6.59
N PHE A 22 2.87 -22.76 7.19
CA PHE A 22 4.04 -23.61 7.03
C PHE A 22 4.28 -24.09 5.59
N GLU A 23 5.52 -23.95 5.07
CA GLU A 23 5.99 -24.70 3.92
C GLU A 23 6.79 -25.94 4.36
N GLY A 24 6.13 -27.11 4.33
CA GLY A 24 6.80 -28.39 4.08
C GLY A 24 6.60 -29.48 5.13
N ALA A 25 5.66 -30.40 4.92
CA ALA A 25 5.50 -31.59 5.76
C ALA A 25 6.83 -32.35 5.94
N VAL A 26 7.45 -32.23 7.12
CA VAL A 26 8.61 -33.03 7.51
C VAL A 26 8.23 -34.04 8.58
N ALA A 27 8.76 -35.26 8.44
CA ALA A 27 8.36 -36.45 9.17
C ALA A 27 8.64 -36.43 10.69
N GLU A 28 9.27 -35.39 11.22
CA GLU A 28 9.69 -35.31 12.63
C GLU A 28 9.41 -33.93 13.24
N GLY A 29 8.23 -33.77 13.83
CA GLY A 29 7.94 -32.69 14.78
C GLY A 29 7.42 -31.39 14.17
N VAL A 30 6.33 -30.89 14.76
CA VAL A 30 5.76 -29.57 14.43
C VAL A 30 6.66 -28.50 15.04
N TYR A 31 7.46 -27.82 14.22
CA TYR A 31 8.03 -26.54 14.61
C TYR A 31 6.93 -25.47 14.51
N GLY A 32 6.74 -24.69 15.58
CA GLY A 32 5.65 -23.72 15.69
C GLY A 32 5.67 -22.67 14.56
N ALA A 33 4.50 -22.08 14.30
CA ALA A 33 4.33 -21.04 13.29
C ALA A 33 5.38 -19.92 13.42
N LYS A 34 5.89 -19.44 12.29
CA LYS A 34 6.82 -18.31 12.26
C LYS A 34 6.01 -17.02 12.20
N ILE A 35 6.17 -16.18 13.21
CA ILE A 35 5.65 -14.81 13.21
C ILE A 35 6.63 -13.95 12.43
N LEU A 36 6.15 -13.27 11.39
CA LEU A 36 6.89 -12.20 10.72
C LEU A 36 6.36 -10.88 11.23
N GLU A 37 7.24 -10.12 11.86
CA GLU A 37 6.97 -8.77 12.34
C GLU A 37 7.94 -7.80 11.66
N GLY A 38 7.44 -6.61 11.32
CA GLY A 38 8.21 -5.60 10.63
C GLY A 38 7.40 -4.36 10.29
N GLU A 39 8.01 -3.48 9.53
CA GLU A 39 7.41 -2.22 9.10
C GLU A 39 7.43 -2.14 7.57
N VAL A 40 6.33 -1.68 6.99
CA VAL A 40 6.18 -1.40 5.58
C VAL A 40 5.81 0.06 5.38
N ALA A 41 6.55 0.78 4.56
CA ALA A 41 6.14 2.10 4.09
C ALA A 41 5.28 1.93 2.85
N TRP A 42 4.08 2.48 2.86
CA TRP A 42 3.25 2.64 1.67
C TRP A 42 3.15 4.11 1.30
N SER A 43 3.14 4.36 0.00
CA SER A 43 3.04 5.69 -0.56
C SER A 43 2.17 5.67 -1.82
N ALA A 44 1.50 6.78 -2.08
CA ALA A 44 0.63 6.99 -3.23
C ALA A 44 0.93 8.36 -3.85
N ASP A 45 1.15 8.37 -5.16
CA ASP A 45 1.20 9.56 -5.98
C ASP A 45 -0.13 9.71 -6.72
N ILE A 46 -0.81 10.84 -6.52
CA ILE A 46 -2.08 11.16 -7.17
C ILE A 46 -1.84 12.36 -8.09
N GLU A 47 -1.93 12.13 -9.39
CA GLU A 47 -1.68 13.15 -10.42
C GLU A 47 -2.86 13.31 -11.36
N TRP A 48 -3.17 14.55 -11.76
CA TRP A 48 -4.17 14.77 -12.81
C TRP A 48 -3.63 14.35 -14.18
N ASP A 49 -4.23 13.31 -14.75
CA ASP A 49 -4.02 12.86 -16.12
C ASP A 49 -4.96 13.64 -17.06
N SER A 50 -4.36 14.58 -17.80
CA SER A 50 -5.09 15.40 -18.76
C SER A 50 -5.59 14.64 -19.99
N GLU A 51 -5.00 13.49 -20.32
CA GLU A 51 -5.39 12.66 -21.46
C GLU A 51 -6.64 11.84 -21.14
N GLN A 52 -6.69 11.28 -19.93
CA GLN A 52 -7.82 10.49 -19.44
C GLN A 52 -8.90 11.32 -18.75
N GLN A 53 -8.65 12.61 -18.53
CA GLN A 53 -9.53 13.54 -17.81
C GLN A 53 -9.88 13.03 -16.41
N GLY A 54 -8.88 12.50 -15.70
CA GLY A 54 -9.05 11.93 -14.37
C GLY A 54 -7.77 12.00 -13.55
N TYR A 55 -7.87 11.68 -12.26
CA TYR A 55 -6.74 11.52 -11.37
C TYR A 55 -6.22 10.09 -11.46
N ARG A 56 -4.94 9.95 -11.79
CA ARG A 56 -4.23 8.69 -11.78
C ARG A 56 -3.58 8.50 -10.41
N VAL A 57 -3.75 7.32 -9.84
CA VAL A 57 -3.13 6.95 -8.56
C VAL A 57 -2.05 5.90 -8.81
N SER A 58 -0.82 6.19 -8.40
CA SER A 58 0.30 5.26 -8.46
C SER A 58 0.73 4.91 -7.04
N THR A 59 0.56 3.65 -6.64
CA THR A 59 0.93 3.17 -5.30
C THR A 59 2.28 2.46 -5.34
N PHE A 60 3.05 2.61 -4.27
CA PHE A 60 4.35 1.99 -4.11
C PHE A 60 4.59 1.68 -2.64
N TRP A 61 5.33 0.61 -2.38
CA TRP A 61 5.65 0.17 -1.02
C TRP A 61 7.09 -0.28 -0.88
N GLN A 62 7.58 -0.23 0.34
CA GLN A 62 8.92 -0.69 0.71
C GLN A 62 8.87 -1.40 2.07
N ASP A 63 9.27 -2.67 2.11
CA ASP A 63 9.40 -3.45 3.34
C ASP A 63 10.79 -3.26 3.97
N TYR A 64 10.83 -2.82 5.23
CA TYR A 64 12.07 -2.68 5.99
C TYR A 64 12.51 -3.99 6.67
N GLY A 65 11.62 -4.99 6.75
CA GLY A 65 11.89 -6.30 7.33
C GLY A 65 12.59 -7.30 6.41
N VAL A 66 12.67 -7.02 5.09
CA VAL A 66 13.19 -7.95 4.05
C VAL A 66 12.45 -9.30 4.05
N ASN A 67 11.20 -9.29 4.55
CA ASN A 67 10.35 -10.46 4.66
C ASN A 67 9.52 -10.66 3.40
N PHE A 68 9.22 -9.57 2.69
CA PHE A 68 8.44 -9.56 1.46
C PHE A 68 9.32 -9.11 0.29
N SER A 69 9.15 -9.74 -0.86
CA SER A 69 9.76 -9.29 -2.11
C SER A 69 8.93 -8.17 -2.71
N ASP A 70 9.57 -7.11 -3.24
CA ASP A 70 8.95 -5.93 -3.90
C ASP A 70 8.04 -6.27 -5.12
N PHE A 71 7.81 -7.55 -5.40
CA PHE A 71 6.94 -8.06 -6.45
C PHE A 71 5.71 -8.74 -5.83
N GLY A 72 4.65 -7.97 -5.61
CA GLY A 72 3.35 -8.49 -5.16
C GLY A 72 2.50 -7.49 -4.37
N GLU A 73 1.39 -7.99 -3.84
CA GLU A 73 0.58 -7.32 -2.80
C GLU A 73 1.46 -7.18 -1.54
N GLY A 74 1.66 -5.94 -1.08
CA GLY A 74 2.43 -5.68 0.13
C GLY A 74 1.60 -5.98 1.39
N PRO A 75 2.23 -6.25 2.53
CA PRO A 75 1.48 -6.37 3.79
C PRO A 75 0.72 -5.07 4.09
N GLU A 76 -0.43 -5.18 4.76
CA GLU A 76 -1.28 -4.04 5.15
C GLU A 76 -1.85 -3.19 3.99
N GLU A 77 -1.94 -3.74 2.77
CA GLU A 77 -2.50 -3.03 1.61
C GLU A 77 -3.95 -2.56 1.85
N ASP A 78 -4.81 -3.40 2.43
CA ASP A 78 -6.21 -3.05 2.72
C ASP A 78 -6.31 -1.82 3.66
N GLN A 79 -5.46 -1.77 4.68
CA GLN A 79 -5.42 -0.67 5.64
C GLN A 79 -4.89 0.60 4.97
N PHE A 80 -3.88 0.47 4.11
CA PHE A 80 -3.38 1.57 3.30
C PHE A 80 -4.42 2.13 2.33
N GLN A 81 -5.16 1.26 1.63
CA GLN A 81 -6.23 1.68 0.72
C GLN A 81 -7.32 2.45 1.46
N SER A 82 -7.72 1.98 2.64
CA SER A 82 -8.71 2.70 3.46
C SER A 82 -8.21 4.10 3.86
N ASP A 83 -6.95 4.24 4.25
CA ASP A 83 -6.38 5.54 4.62
C ASP A 83 -6.20 6.46 3.39
N LEU A 84 -5.89 5.88 2.23
CA LEU A 84 -5.76 6.59 0.97
C LEU A 84 -7.11 7.12 0.47
N ASP A 85 -8.18 6.32 0.57
CA ASP A 85 -9.54 6.73 0.23
C ASP A 85 -10.00 7.92 1.09
N ASP A 86 -9.72 7.87 2.39
CA ASP A 86 -10.00 8.98 3.31
C ASP A 86 -9.22 10.24 2.89
N PHE A 87 -7.93 10.11 2.56
CA PHE A 87 -7.10 11.22 2.07
C PHE A 87 -7.62 11.83 0.76
N ILE A 88 -7.99 11.00 -0.21
CA ILE A 88 -8.58 11.43 -1.50
C ILE A 88 -9.87 12.22 -1.26
N SER A 89 -10.71 11.74 -0.32
CA SER A 89 -11.94 12.43 0.08
C SER A 89 -11.64 13.80 0.73
N GLU A 90 -10.65 13.87 1.62
CA GLU A 90 -10.21 15.11 2.26
C GLU A 90 -9.64 16.13 1.26
N CYS A 91 -8.95 15.66 0.22
CA CYS A 91 -8.46 16.50 -0.87
C CYS A 91 -9.59 17.01 -1.80
N GLY A 92 -10.83 16.53 -1.62
CA GLY A 92 -11.98 16.90 -2.44
C GLY A 92 -11.94 16.30 -3.85
N ILE A 93 -11.15 15.24 -4.04
CA ILE A 93 -11.10 14.47 -5.29
C ILE A 93 -12.31 13.55 -5.30
N ASN A 94 -13.13 13.66 -6.36
CA ASN A 94 -14.28 12.79 -6.50
C ASN A 94 -13.82 11.43 -7.06
N PHE A 95 -14.23 10.32 -6.44
CA PHE A 95 -13.85 8.97 -6.86
C PHE A 95 -14.24 8.66 -8.31
N ASP A 96 -15.30 9.29 -8.82
CA ASP A 96 -15.72 9.21 -10.24
C ASP A 96 -14.66 9.75 -11.22
N ASN A 97 -13.69 10.52 -10.74
CA ASN A 97 -12.60 11.05 -11.54
C ASN A 97 -11.33 10.21 -11.43
N LEU A 98 -11.31 9.11 -10.68
CA LEU A 98 -10.14 8.22 -10.62
C LEU A 98 -10.16 7.28 -11.82
N VAL A 99 -9.00 7.14 -12.48
CA VAL A 99 -8.81 6.34 -13.71
C VAL A 99 -7.65 5.38 -13.59
#